data_AF-A0AAF0ZJ58-F1
#
_entry.id   AF-A0AAF0ZJ58-F1
#
_cell.length_a   1.000
_cell.length_b   1.000
_cell.length_c   1.000
_cell.angle_alpha   90.00
_cell.angle_beta   90.00
_cell.angle_gamma   90.00
#
_symmetry.space_group_name_H-M   'P 1'
#
loop_
_entity.id
_entity.type
_entity.pdbx_description
1 polymer ?
#
loop_
_entity_poly.entity_id
_entity_poly.type
_entity_poly.pdbx_seq_one_letter_code
_entity_poly.pdbx_strand_id
1 'polypeptide(L)'
;MKSLTSIGNELPPELILTLLKMALTTDEELKLRLFSGDIYQLGPAERFLKSMVAVPFAFRRMEALLLMCSLQEEVSSIKESFTTLEFLSVDSLLGGLPTIHCDLQVASKELRSSRLFLKPLEAVL
;
A
#
# COMPACT_ATOMS: atom_id res chain seq x y z
N MET A 1 8.71 -5.48 -21.55
CA MET A 1 7.77 -4.34 -21.65
C MET A 1 7.87 -3.52 -20.37
N LYS A 2 8.75 -2.51 -20.34
CA LYS A 2 8.80 -1.54 -19.24
C LYS A 2 7.78 -0.46 -19.61
N SER A 3 6.62 -0.47 -18.96
CA SER A 3 5.51 0.41 -19.30
C SER A 3 5.84 1.87 -19.02
N LEU A 4 5.43 2.70 -19.96
CA LEU A 4 5.57 4.14 -20.04
C LEU A 4 4.66 4.86 -19.01
N THR A 5 5.09 4.95 -17.75
CA THR A 5 4.40 5.77 -16.72
C THR A 5 5.33 6.66 -15.89
N SER A 6 6.62 6.76 -16.22
CA SER A 6 7.62 7.45 -15.38
C SER A 6 7.73 8.96 -15.66
N ILE A 7 6.61 9.68 -15.69
CA ILE A 7 6.61 11.14 -15.48
C ILE A 7 5.77 11.37 -14.22
N GLY A 8 6.39 11.20 -13.05
CA GLY A 8 5.96 11.85 -11.81
C GLY A 8 4.83 11.23 -10.99
N ASN A 9 4.89 9.94 -10.62
CA ASN A 9 3.85 9.38 -9.74
C ASN A 9 4.31 8.57 -8.53
N GLU A 10 5.60 8.52 -8.20
CA GLU A 10 6.07 7.83 -7.00
C GLU A 10 7.08 8.72 -6.25
N LEU A 11 6.64 9.28 -5.12
CA LEU A 11 7.54 9.90 -4.14
C LEU A 11 8.17 8.77 -3.31
N PRO A 12 9.50 8.78 -3.07
CA PRO A 12 10.14 7.79 -2.22
C PRO A 12 9.52 7.76 -0.81
N PRO A 13 9.29 6.58 -0.20
CA PRO A 13 8.74 6.46 1.15
C PRO A 13 9.49 7.29 2.20
N GLU A 14 10.81 7.37 2.09
CA GLU A 14 11.68 8.13 3.00
C GLU A 14 11.42 9.64 2.91
N LEU A 15 11.15 10.12 1.69
CA LEU A 15 10.80 11.52 1.47
C LEU A 15 9.42 11.81 2.04
N ILE A 16 8.45 10.93 1.83
CA ILE A 16 7.09 11.07 2.40
C ILE A 16 7.14 11.10 3.93
N LEU A 17 7.92 10.20 4.55
CA LEU A 17 8.16 10.19 6.00
C LEU A 17 8.79 11.50 6.48
N THR A 18 9.73 12.06 5.73
CA THR A 18 10.37 13.35 6.06
C THR A 18 9.37 14.51 5.97
N LEU A 19 8.51 14.52 4.94
CA LEU A 19 7.45 15.51 4.80
C LEU A 19 6.41 15.42 5.92
N LEU A 20 6.07 14.20 6.37
CA LEU A 20 5.19 13.98 7.51
C LEU A 20 5.81 14.47 8.84
N LYS A 21 7.15 14.38 8.99
CA LYS A 21 7.86 14.95 10.15
C LYS A 21 7.84 16.49 10.16
N MET A 22 7.61 17.12 9.01
CA MET A 22 7.42 18.58 8.88
C MET A 22 5.95 19.00 9.09
N ALA A 23 5.13 18.16 9.74
CA ALA A 23 3.75 18.51 10.07
C ALA A 23 3.70 19.81 10.88
N LEU A 24 3.00 20.79 10.32
CA LEU A 24 2.74 22.07 10.97
C LEU A 24 1.76 21.88 12.12
N THR A 25 1.94 22.66 13.18
CA THR A 25 0.90 22.84 14.19
C THR A 25 -0.26 23.65 13.61
N THR A 26 -1.45 23.56 14.25
CA THR A 26 -2.64 24.27 13.80
C THR A 26 -2.46 25.79 13.73
N ASP A 27 -1.66 26.36 14.64
CA ASP A 27 -1.33 27.80 14.66
C ASP A 27 -0.43 28.19 13.48
N GLU A 28 0.64 27.42 13.22
CA GLU A 28 1.55 27.66 12.10
C GLU A 28 0.84 27.50 10.75
N GLU A 29 -0.05 26.51 10.63
CA GLU A 29 -0.89 26.32 9.46
C GLU A 29 -1.78 27.54 9.21
N LEU A 30 -2.49 28.01 10.25
CA LEU A 30 -3.36 29.17 10.17
C LEU A 30 -2.57 30.44 9.82
N LYS A 31 -1.39 30.63 10.41
CA LYS A 31 -0.48 31.74 10.11
C LYS A 31 -0.04 31.73 8.64
N LEU A 32 0.33 30.57 8.10
CA LEU A 32 0.70 30.43 6.69
C LEU A 32 -0.49 30.64 5.75
N ARG A 33 -1.70 30.23 6.13
CA ARG A 33 -2.94 30.48 5.36
C ARG A 33 -3.28 31.96 5.30
N LEU A 34 -3.24 32.64 6.44
CA LEU A 34 -3.61 34.05 6.56
C LEU A 34 -2.53 35.02 6.09
N PHE A 35 -1.30 34.54 5.87
CA PHE A 35 -0.22 35.39 5.36
C PHE A 35 -0.58 35.95 3.97
N SER A 36 -0.81 37.26 3.90
CA SER A 36 -1.14 38.02 2.70
C SER A 36 0.02 38.87 2.16
N GLY A 37 1.20 38.74 2.77
CA GLY A 37 2.41 39.40 2.29
C GLY A 37 2.99 38.74 1.04
N ASP A 38 4.09 39.29 0.55
CA ASP A 38 4.80 38.72 -0.59
C ASP A 38 5.46 37.37 -0.20
N ILE A 39 5.27 36.35 -1.04
CA ILE A 39 5.86 35.02 -0.86
C ILE A 39 7.39 35.07 -0.76
N TYR A 40 8.03 36.09 -1.34
CA TYR A 40 9.48 36.24 -1.27
C TYR A 40 9.97 36.63 0.14
N GLN A 41 9.09 37.12 1.01
CA GLN A 41 9.41 37.40 2.42
C GLN A 41 9.46 36.13 3.27
N LEU A 42 8.81 35.05 2.82
CA LEU A 42 8.87 33.75 3.46
C LEU A 42 10.19 33.04 3.09
N GLY A 43 10.74 32.28 4.03
CA GLY A 43 11.87 31.41 3.76
C GLY A 43 11.52 30.31 2.76
N PRO A 44 12.52 29.66 2.11
CA PRO A 44 12.27 28.59 1.14
C PRO A 44 11.37 27.46 1.68
N ALA A 45 11.57 27.08 2.96
CA ALA A 45 10.76 26.07 3.64
C ALA A 45 9.32 26.54 3.87
N GLU A 46 9.12 27.78 4.33
CA GLU A 46 7.80 28.36 4.56
C GLU A 46 7.00 28.52 3.26
N ARG A 47 7.65 28.83 2.14
CA ARG A 47 6.99 28.88 0.82
C ARG A 47 6.48 27.51 0.40
N PHE A 48 7.28 26.48 0.61
CA PHE A 48 6.89 25.09 0.35
C PHE A 48 5.70 24.69 1.21
N LEU A 49 5.77 24.98 2.51
CA LEU A 49 4.70 24.70 3.47
C LEU A 49 3.41 25.49 3.16
N LYS A 50 3.50 26.76 2.77
CA LYS A 50 2.35 27.55 2.31
C LYS A 50 1.66 26.89 1.11
N SER A 51 2.45 26.35 0.18
CA SER A 51 1.91 25.63 -1.00
C SER A 51 1.25 24.31 -0.60
N MET A 52 1.82 23.57 0.35
CA MET A 52 1.19 22.36 0.90
C MET A 52 -0.12 22.66 1.62
N VAL A 53 -0.16 23.71 2.41
CA VAL A 53 -1.36 24.09 3.19
C VAL A 53 -2.50 24.58 2.29
N ALA A 54 -2.19 25.10 1.10
CA ALA A 54 -3.19 25.39 0.07
C ALA A 54 -3.87 24.13 -0.48
N VAL A 55 -3.21 22.96 -0.37
CA VAL A 55 -3.78 21.68 -0.78
C VAL A 55 -4.61 21.10 0.37
N PRO A 56 -5.94 20.89 0.18
CA PRO A 56 -6.78 20.36 1.25
C PRO A 56 -6.35 18.94 1.62
N PHE A 57 -6.22 18.68 2.92
CA PHE A 57 -5.83 17.40 3.48
C PHE A 57 -4.45 16.88 2.99
N ALA A 58 -3.50 17.76 2.69
CA ALA A 58 -2.18 17.40 2.18
C ALA A 58 -1.49 16.31 3.02
N PHE A 59 -1.47 16.45 4.35
CA PHE A 59 -0.85 15.47 5.25
C PHE A 59 -1.56 14.11 5.22
N ARG A 60 -2.90 14.07 5.18
CA ARG A 60 -3.67 12.82 5.07
C ARG A 60 -3.41 12.12 3.74
N ARG A 61 -3.21 12.88 2.66
CA ARG A 61 -2.83 12.31 1.35
C ARG A 61 -1.42 11.71 1.38
N MET A 62 -0.48 12.32 2.09
CA MET A 62 0.86 11.77 2.29
C MET A 62 0.84 10.51 3.15
N GLU A 63 0.03 10.46 4.21
CA GLU A 63 -0.21 9.24 4.99
C GLU A 63 -0.75 8.10 4.11
N ALA A 64 -1.74 8.39 3.26
CA ALA A 64 -2.31 7.41 2.35
C ALA A 64 -1.30 6.96 1.28
N LEU A 65 -0.47 7.87 0.78
CA LEU A 65 0.58 7.55 -0.18
C LEU A 65 1.63 6.62 0.44
N LEU A 66 2.08 6.90 1.67
CA LEU A 66 3.01 6.04 2.40
C LEU A 66 2.42 4.65 2.62
N LEU A 67 1.14 4.57 2.98
CA LEU A 67 0.43 3.30 3.12
C LEU A 67 0.41 2.53 1.80
N MET A 68 0.09 3.18 0.68
CA MET A 68 0.08 2.50 -0.63
C MET A 68 1.47 1.97 -1.02
N CYS A 69 2.54 2.70 -0.67
CA CYS A 69 3.91 2.25 -0.91
C CYS A 69 4.28 1.01 -0.08
N SER A 70 3.89 0.94 1.20
CA SER A 70 4.22 -0.20 2.06
C SER A 70 3.25 -1.38 1.91
N LEU A 71 2.00 -1.14 1.55
CA LEU A 71 0.94 -2.16 1.53
C LEU A 71 1.28 -3.34 0.63
N GLN A 72 1.92 -3.09 -0.52
CA GLN A 72 2.29 -4.17 -1.43
C GLN A 72 3.30 -5.15 -0.80
N GLU A 73 4.29 -4.62 -0.08
CA GLU A 73 5.32 -5.42 0.61
C GLU A 73 4.74 -6.15 1.83
N GLU A 74 3.94 -5.45 2.63
CA GLU A 74 3.25 -6.00 3.79
C GLU A 74 2.31 -7.15 3.40
N VAL A 75 1.52 -7.00 2.33
CA VAL A 75 0.62 -8.06 1.86
C VAL A 75 1.39 -9.27 1.34
N SER A 76 2.51 -9.07 0.62
CA SER A 76 3.35 -10.20 0.20
C SER A 76 3.96 -10.94 1.39
N SER A 77 4.50 -10.21 2.38
CA SER A 77 5.09 -10.78 3.59
C SER A 77 4.08 -11.57 4.42
N ILE A 78 2.87 -11.02 4.59
CA ILE A 78 1.77 -11.70 5.28
C ILE A 78 1.38 -12.98 4.54
N LYS A 79 1.26 -12.93 3.21
CA LYS A 79 0.91 -14.11 2.40
C LYS A 79 1.98 -15.20 2.48
N GLU A 80 3.26 -14.84 2.42
CA GLU A 80 4.38 -15.77 2.58
C GLU A 80 4.38 -16.41 3.97
N SER A 81 4.08 -15.62 5.00
CA SER A 81 3.93 -16.10 6.38
C SER A 81 2.78 -17.11 6.51
N PHE A 82 1.62 -16.84 5.89
CA PHE A 82 0.51 -17.80 5.86
C PHE A 82 0.88 -19.09 5.12
N THR A 83 1.56 -19.01 3.98
CA THR A 83 2.00 -20.23 3.27
C THR A 83 3.01 -21.05 4.06
N THR A 84 3.91 -20.37 4.80
CA THR A 84 4.90 -21.04 5.66
C THR A 84 4.21 -21.72 6.85
N LEU A 85 3.22 -21.06 7.46
CA LEU A 85 2.47 -21.61 8.59
C LEU A 85 1.58 -22.79 8.17
N GLU A 86 0.92 -22.70 7.00
CA GLU A 86 0.20 -23.82 6.40
C GLU A 86 1.13 -24.99 6.12
N PHE A 87 2.29 -24.74 5.52
CA PHE A 87 3.31 -25.75 5.24
C PHE A 87 3.79 -26.46 6.52
N LEU A 88 4.14 -25.72 7.56
CA LEU A 88 4.56 -26.29 8.85
C LEU A 88 3.43 -27.06 9.55
N SER A 89 2.19 -26.57 9.44
CA SER A 89 1.02 -27.23 10.03
C SER A 89 0.70 -28.55 9.33
N VAL A 90 0.92 -28.68 8.02
CA VAL A 90 0.72 -29.96 7.31
C VAL A 90 1.90 -30.91 7.48
N ASP A 91 3.13 -30.41 7.57
CA ASP A 91 4.33 -31.23 7.72
C ASP A 91 4.42 -31.89 9.10
N SER A 92 3.96 -31.17 10.14
CA SER A 92 3.86 -31.70 11.51
C SER A 92 2.79 -32.80 11.66
N LEU A 93 1.77 -32.81 10.80
CA LEU A 93 0.67 -33.78 10.86
C LEU A 93 0.95 -35.05 10.04
N LEU A 94 1.79 -34.97 9.01
CA LEU A 94 1.99 -36.06 8.05
C LEU A 94 3.35 -36.75 8.12
N GLY A 95 4.29 -36.29 8.95
CA GLY A 95 5.53 -37.03 9.22
C GLY A 95 6.24 -37.46 7.94
N GLY A 96 6.62 -36.50 7.09
CA GLY A 96 7.65 -36.71 6.06
C GLY A 96 7.26 -37.53 4.82
N LEU A 97 6.13 -37.26 4.16
CA LEU A 97 5.90 -37.78 2.81
C LEU A 97 5.64 -36.65 1.77
N PRO A 98 6.66 -36.27 0.96
CA PRO A 98 6.59 -35.14 0.03
C PRO A 98 5.70 -35.36 -1.22
N THR A 99 5.05 -36.52 -1.35
CA THR A 99 4.26 -36.87 -2.54
C THR A 99 2.81 -36.37 -2.51
N ILE A 100 2.18 -36.16 -1.35
CA ILE A 100 0.74 -35.80 -1.27
C ILE A 100 0.51 -34.28 -1.49
N HIS A 101 1.53 -33.45 -1.27
CA HIS A 101 1.44 -32.00 -1.43
C HIS A 101 1.25 -31.57 -2.89
N CYS A 102 1.82 -32.31 -3.85
CA CYS A 102 1.67 -32.04 -5.28
C CYS A 102 0.23 -32.23 -5.74
N ASP A 103 -0.44 -33.29 -5.26
CA ASP A 103 -1.76 -33.67 -5.74
C ASP A 103 -2.86 -32.77 -5.16
N LEU A 104 -2.74 -32.31 -3.92
CA LEU A 104 -3.75 -31.42 -3.31
C LEU A 104 -3.70 -29.99 -3.90
N GLN A 105 -2.49 -29.47 -4.15
CA GLN A 105 -2.33 -28.16 -4.80
C GLN A 105 -2.82 -28.21 -6.26
N VAL A 106 -2.56 -29.31 -6.98
CA VAL A 106 -3.04 -29.54 -8.35
C VAL A 106 -4.57 -29.68 -8.36
N ALA A 107 -5.17 -30.47 -7.47
CA ALA A 107 -6.62 -30.63 -7.38
C ALA A 107 -7.36 -29.31 -7.12
N SER A 108 -6.84 -28.46 -6.23
CA SER A 108 -7.46 -27.16 -5.92
C SER A 108 -7.35 -26.16 -7.09
N LYS A 109 -6.26 -26.23 -7.86
CA LYS A 109 -6.06 -25.42 -9.06
C LYS A 109 -6.89 -25.90 -10.25
N GLU A 110 -7.05 -27.22 -10.40
CA GLU A 110 -7.92 -27.86 -11.39
C GLU A 110 -9.39 -27.50 -11.15
N LEU A 111 -9.85 -27.60 -9.89
CA LEU A 111 -11.22 -27.24 -9.46
C LEU A 111 -11.54 -25.76 -9.70
N ARG A 112 -10.57 -24.85 -9.49
CA ARG A 112 -10.73 -23.42 -9.81
C ARG A 112 -10.76 -23.12 -11.30
N SER A 113 -10.20 -23.98 -12.16
CA SER A 113 -10.20 -23.79 -13.62
C SER A 113 -11.43 -24.38 -14.29
N SER A 114 -12.11 -25.31 -13.63
CA SER A 114 -13.30 -25.97 -14.17
C SER A 114 -14.54 -25.08 -13.99
N ARG A 115 -15.07 -24.60 -15.12
CA ARG A 115 -16.30 -23.77 -15.25
C ARG A 115 -17.60 -24.44 -14.74
N LEU A 116 -17.51 -25.56 -14.05
CA LEU A 116 -18.65 -26.28 -13.48
C LEU A 116 -19.10 -25.70 -12.12
N PHE A 117 -18.24 -24.93 -11.43
CA PHE A 117 -18.58 -24.35 -10.11
C PHE A 117 -19.11 -22.90 -10.15
N LEU A 118 -19.02 -22.19 -11.29
CA LEU A 118 -19.61 -20.84 -11.38
C LEU A 118 -21.12 -20.84 -11.69
N LYS A 119 -21.64 -21.89 -12.33
CA LYS A 119 -23.07 -21.95 -12.69
C LYS A 119 -24.04 -22.12 -11.52
N PRO A 120 -23.72 -22.83 -10.43
CA PRO A 120 -24.67 -22.98 -9.31
C PRO A 120 -24.79 -21.71 -8.45
N LEU A 121 -23.74 -20.87 -8.38
CA LEU A 121 -23.71 -19.67 -7.53
C LEU A 121 -24.41 -18.46 -8.18
N GLU A 122 -24.56 -18.47 -9.51
CA GLU A 122 -25.29 -17.43 -10.26
C GLU A 122 -26.79 -17.78 -10.44
N ALA A 123 -27.22 -18.98 -10.03
CA ALA A 123 -28.62 -19.42 -10.08
C ALA A 123 -29.37 -19.23 -8.74
N VAL A 124 -28.73 -18.64 -7.73
CA VAL A 124 -29.32 -18.36 -6.40
C VAL A 124 -29.36 -16.85 -6.10
N LEU A 125 -28.97 -16.01 -7.05
CA LEU A 125 -29.25 -14.55 -7.04
C LEU A 125 -30.28 -14.23 -8.13
#